data_AF-A0A640Y851-F1
#
_entry.id   AF-A0A640Y851-F1
#
_cell.length_a   1.000
_cell.length_b   1.000
_cell.length_c   1.000
_cell.angle_alpha   90.00
_cell.angle_beta   90.00
_cell.angle_gamma   90.00
#
_symmetry.space_group_name_H-M   'P 1'
#
loop_
_entity.id
_entity.type
_entity.pdbx_description
1 polymer ?
#
loop_
_entity_poly.entity_id
_entity_poly.type
_entity_poly.pdbx_seq_one_letter_code
_entity_poly.pdbx_strand_id
1 'polypeptide(L)'
;MSELAGAVVWAVVPFVPEAPFRLYAGGEHRPIEVDTAEKLIAAGRKGSESEFTFLVPAKARPVLIVSDRHDARVGELLALRLARLGALTEEERRIVRAHEDPALYPLDAASFALPEENAAIIAALVRVHRSAIDPRHVGRLGAEELRAIHERIATHYGLDLAQLMRREIKRLAEARRRRDR
;
A
#
# COMPACT_ATOMS: atom_id res chain seq x y z
N MET A 1 17.48 0.32 9.79
CA MET A 1 17.01 0.76 8.45
C MET A 1 16.53 2.19 8.59
N SER A 2 16.82 3.06 7.62
CA SER A 2 16.28 4.41 7.58
C SER A 2 14.76 4.40 7.56
N GLU A 3 14.14 5.46 8.07
CA GLU A 3 12.69 5.70 7.98
C GLU A 3 12.30 5.80 6.49
N LEU A 4 11.40 4.95 6.00
CA LEU A 4 11.00 4.82 4.60
C LEU A 4 9.66 5.50 4.29
N ALA A 5 8.86 5.92 5.26
CA ALA A 5 7.60 6.60 5.00
C ALA A 5 7.82 7.86 4.14
N GLY A 6 6.99 8.00 3.11
CA GLY A 6 7.12 9.02 2.08
C GLY A 6 8.13 8.67 0.98
N ALA A 7 9.00 7.68 1.16
CA ALA A 7 9.97 7.29 0.14
C ALA A 7 9.31 6.48 -0.98
N VAL A 8 9.71 6.78 -2.22
CA VAL A 8 9.46 5.88 -3.35
C VAL A 8 10.66 4.95 -3.50
N VAL A 9 10.39 3.65 -3.51
CA VAL A 9 11.39 2.58 -3.60
C VAL A 9 10.99 1.58 -4.67
N TRP A 10 11.95 0.86 -5.23
CA TRP A 10 11.65 -0.31 -6.05
C TRP A 10 11.32 -1.50 -5.16
N ALA A 11 10.26 -2.22 -5.51
CA ALA A 11 9.86 -3.43 -4.78
C ALA A 11 9.29 -4.51 -5.71
N VAL A 12 9.43 -5.76 -5.30
CA VAL A 12 8.69 -6.89 -5.89
C VAL A 12 7.31 -6.93 -5.26
N VAL A 13 6.29 -6.58 -6.03
CA VAL A 13 4.90 -6.56 -5.56
C VAL A 13 4.14 -7.74 -6.16
N PRO A 14 3.70 -8.72 -5.35
CA PRO A 14 2.87 -9.83 -5.83
C PRO A 14 1.48 -9.32 -6.24
N PHE A 15 0.84 -10.01 -7.17
CA PHE A 15 -0.59 -9.81 -7.41
C PHE A 15 -1.40 -10.45 -6.29
N VAL A 16 -2.58 -9.86 -6.01
CA VAL A 16 -3.55 -10.48 -5.11
C VAL A 16 -3.96 -11.82 -5.71
N PRO A 17 -3.95 -12.92 -4.94
CA PRO A 17 -4.46 -14.20 -5.43
C PRO A 17 -5.90 -14.05 -5.92
N GLU A 18 -6.15 -14.49 -7.15
CA GLU A 18 -7.47 -14.48 -7.78
C GLU A 18 -7.81 -15.91 -8.20
N ALA A 19 -9.10 -16.26 -8.12
CA ALA A 19 -9.58 -17.54 -8.61
C ALA A 19 -9.57 -17.59 -10.15
N PRO A 20 -9.29 -18.76 -10.77
CA PRO A 20 -9.05 -20.05 -10.13
C PRO A 20 -7.67 -20.10 -9.43
N PHE A 21 -7.66 -20.60 -8.19
CA PHE A 21 -6.42 -20.80 -7.44
C PHE A 21 -5.71 -22.06 -7.94
N ARG A 22 -4.38 -22.02 -8.00
CA ARG A 22 -3.57 -23.20 -8.31
C ARG A 22 -2.92 -23.73 -7.03
N LEU A 23 -3.34 -24.91 -6.61
CA LEU A 23 -2.77 -25.60 -5.45
C LEU A 23 -1.73 -26.63 -5.90
N TYR A 24 -0.59 -26.60 -5.24
CA TYR A 24 0.52 -27.51 -5.48
C TYR A 24 0.64 -28.47 -4.30
N ALA A 25 0.31 -29.75 -4.54
CA ALA A 25 0.45 -30.81 -3.55
C ALA A 25 1.83 -31.49 -3.64
N GLY A 26 2.91 -30.71 -3.69
CA GLY A 26 4.27 -31.18 -3.95
C GLY A 26 4.68 -31.13 -5.44
N GLY A 27 5.98 -31.30 -5.72
CA GLY A 27 6.58 -31.03 -7.03
C GLY A 27 6.27 -32.06 -8.13
N GLU A 28 5.77 -33.24 -7.78
CA GLU A 28 5.46 -34.32 -8.74
C GLU A 28 4.01 -34.29 -9.26
N HIS A 29 3.14 -33.49 -8.64
CA HIS A 29 1.74 -33.42 -8.99
C HIS A 29 1.44 -32.24 -9.91
N ARG A 30 0.51 -32.45 -10.86
CA ARG A 30 -0.05 -31.33 -11.63
C ARG A 30 -0.81 -30.40 -10.68
N PRO A 31 -0.76 -29.06 -10.92
CA PRO A 31 -1.52 -28.12 -10.10
C PRO A 31 -3.00 -28.45 -10.13
N ILE A 32 -3.67 -28.39 -8.98
CA ILE A 32 -5.11 -28.53 -8.88
C ILE A 32 -5.71 -27.13 -8.98
N GLU A 33 -6.58 -26.91 -9.97
CA GLU A 33 -7.34 -25.67 -10.10
C GLU A 33 -8.54 -25.68 -9.15
N VAL A 34 -8.72 -24.58 -8.43
CA VAL A 34 -9.80 -24.40 -7.46
C VAL A 34 -10.51 -23.09 -7.76
N ASP A 35 -11.74 -23.21 -8.27
CA ASP A 35 -12.50 -22.08 -8.82
C ASP A 35 -13.04 -21.12 -7.75
N THR A 36 -13.09 -21.54 -6.48
CA THR A 36 -13.61 -20.73 -5.38
C THR A 36 -12.81 -20.92 -4.09
N ALA A 37 -12.86 -19.93 -3.20
CA ALA A 37 -12.16 -20.00 -1.92
C ALA A 37 -12.81 -21.00 -0.92
N GLU A 38 -13.99 -21.54 -1.21
CA GLU A 38 -14.79 -22.34 -0.26
C GLU A 38 -14.02 -23.56 0.26
N LYS A 39 -13.36 -24.31 -0.62
CA LYS A 39 -12.60 -25.51 -0.25
C LYS A 39 -11.40 -25.15 0.64
N LEU A 40 -10.74 -24.03 0.35
CA LEU A 40 -9.59 -23.53 1.12
C LEU A 40 -10.02 -23.09 2.52
N ILE A 41 -11.12 -22.33 2.61
CA ILE A 41 -11.69 -21.88 3.87
C ILE A 41 -12.19 -23.06 4.70
N ALA A 42 -12.86 -24.03 4.07
CA ALA A 42 -13.34 -25.23 4.74
C ALA A 42 -12.19 -26.08 5.30
N ALA A 43 -11.06 -26.18 4.58
CA ALA A 43 -9.86 -26.83 5.07
C ALA A 43 -9.28 -26.07 6.28
N GLY A 44 -9.13 -24.74 6.20
CA GLY A 44 -8.62 -23.94 7.32
C GLY A 44 -9.50 -24.01 8.58
N ARG A 45 -10.84 -24.07 8.44
CA ARG A 45 -11.78 -24.19 9.57
C ARG A 45 -11.69 -25.53 10.32
N LYS A 46 -11.14 -26.59 9.71
CA LYS A 46 -11.00 -27.90 10.34
C LYS A 46 -9.86 -27.97 11.38
N GLY A 47 -9.14 -26.87 11.60
CA GLY A 47 -8.30 -26.70 12.79
C GLY A 47 -6.88 -27.25 12.68
N SER A 48 -6.40 -27.61 11.49
CA SER A 48 -4.96 -27.74 11.25
C SER A 48 -4.37 -26.37 10.90
N GLU A 49 -3.10 -26.14 11.23
CA GLU A 49 -2.26 -25.04 10.71
C GLU A 49 -2.14 -25.17 9.19
N SER A 50 -3.25 -24.95 8.48
CA SER A 50 -3.34 -25.07 7.04
C SER A 50 -2.70 -23.84 6.43
N GLU A 51 -1.38 -23.90 6.27
CA GLU A 51 -0.65 -22.95 5.45
C GLU A 51 -0.81 -23.33 3.97
N PHE A 52 -1.23 -22.37 3.15
CA PHE A 52 -1.34 -22.55 1.72
C PHE A 52 -0.26 -21.72 1.03
N THR A 53 0.54 -22.37 0.20
CA THR A 53 1.46 -21.66 -0.70
C THR A 53 0.76 -21.43 -2.03
N PHE A 54 0.61 -20.16 -2.41
CA PHE A 54 0.10 -19.77 -3.72
C PHE A 54 1.25 -19.31 -4.62
N LEU A 55 1.28 -19.81 -5.85
CA LEU A 55 2.13 -19.21 -6.88
C LEU A 55 1.35 -18.07 -7.54
N VAL A 56 1.75 -16.85 -7.22
CA VAL A 56 1.19 -15.64 -7.83
C VAL A 56 2.23 -14.99 -8.74
N PRO A 57 1.83 -14.42 -9.90
CA PRO A 57 2.70 -13.53 -10.62
C PRO A 57 3.12 -12.35 -9.71
N ALA A 58 4.24 -11.73 -10.03
CA ALA A 58 4.70 -10.51 -9.38
C ALA A 58 5.30 -9.56 -10.42
N LYS A 59 5.40 -8.27 -10.09
CA LYS A 59 6.21 -7.32 -10.89
C LYS A 59 7.09 -6.48 -9.98
N ALA A 60 8.34 -6.30 -10.38
CA ALA A 60 9.20 -5.25 -9.85
C ALA A 60 8.69 -3.89 -10.33
N ARG A 61 8.47 -2.95 -9.41
CA ARG A 61 7.94 -1.61 -9.73
C ARG A 61 8.27 -0.60 -8.63
N PRO A 62 8.27 0.70 -8.92
CA PRO A 62 8.30 1.71 -7.88
C PRO A 62 6.98 1.69 -7.09
N VAL A 63 7.11 1.85 -5.78
CA VAL A 63 6.00 1.98 -4.83
C VAL A 63 6.31 3.09 -3.84
N LEU A 64 5.27 3.79 -3.38
CA LEU A 64 5.39 4.78 -2.32
C LEU A 64 5.12 4.12 -0.96
N ILE A 65 6.11 4.10 -0.07
CA ILE A 65 5.90 3.62 1.31
C ILE A 65 5.09 4.67 2.07
N VAL A 66 3.94 4.28 2.63
CA VAL A 66 3.06 5.21 3.34
C VAL A 66 3.22 5.15 4.85
N SER A 67 3.86 4.12 5.39
CA SER A 67 4.06 3.96 6.83
C SER A 67 5.29 3.11 7.13
N ASP A 68 6.07 3.52 8.12
CA ASP A 68 7.17 2.73 8.69
C ASP A 68 6.72 1.76 9.77
N ARG A 69 5.47 1.90 10.24
CA ARG A 69 4.89 0.97 11.18
C ARG A 69 4.72 -0.38 10.50
N HIS A 70 5.30 -1.39 11.11
CA HIS A 70 5.23 -2.78 10.70
C HIS A 70 5.07 -3.62 11.97
N ASP A 71 4.41 -4.77 11.83
CA ASP A 71 4.47 -5.82 12.84
C ASP A 71 5.79 -6.57 12.67
N ALA A 72 6.60 -6.66 13.73
CA ALA A 72 7.89 -7.35 13.68
C ALA A 72 7.76 -8.84 13.34
N ARG A 73 6.60 -9.45 13.60
CA ARG A 73 6.31 -10.86 13.29
C ARG A 73 6.11 -11.11 11.79
N VAL A 74 5.64 -10.10 11.07
CA VAL A 74 5.28 -10.22 9.65
C VAL A 74 6.28 -9.47 8.75
N GLY A 75 6.94 -8.42 9.25
CA GLY A 75 7.99 -7.71 8.51
C GLY A 75 7.51 -6.93 7.28
N GLU A 76 6.21 -6.68 7.17
CA GLU A 76 5.57 -6.00 6.04
C GLU A 76 5.40 -4.50 6.29
N LEU A 77 5.64 -3.71 5.23
CA LEU A 77 5.32 -2.29 5.16
C LEU A 77 4.10 -2.06 4.29
N LEU A 78 3.38 -0.96 4.56
CA LEU A 78 2.26 -0.52 3.74
C LEU A 78 2.77 0.44 2.66
N ALA A 79 2.35 0.23 1.42
CA ALA A 79 2.76 1.03 0.28
C ALA A 79 1.60 1.26 -0.71
N LEU A 80 1.74 2.26 -1.58
CA LEU A 80 0.87 2.50 -2.73
C LEU A 80 1.58 2.15 -4.02
N ARG A 81 0.84 1.52 -4.94
CA ARG A 81 1.30 1.37 -6.33
C ARG A 81 1.28 2.72 -7.04
N LEU A 82 2.22 2.89 -7.97
CA LEU A 82 2.26 4.08 -8.83
C LEU A 82 1.62 3.80 -10.19
N ALA A 83 0.90 4.79 -10.71
CA ALA A 83 0.43 4.88 -12.09
C ALA A 83 1.35 5.80 -12.88
N ARG A 84 1.70 5.38 -14.09
CA ARG A 84 2.46 6.18 -15.05
C ARG A 84 1.50 7.12 -15.75
N LEU A 85 1.73 8.42 -15.68
CA LEU A 85 0.83 9.40 -16.30
C LEU A 85 0.90 9.38 -17.83
N GLY A 86 1.97 8.83 -18.41
CA GLY A 86 2.09 8.59 -19.84
C GLY A 86 1.03 7.65 -20.42
N ALA A 87 0.43 6.79 -19.58
CA ALA A 87 -0.65 5.87 -19.98
C ALA A 87 -2.05 6.52 -19.95
N LEU A 88 -2.17 7.75 -19.45
CA LEU A 88 -3.43 8.49 -19.39
C LEU A 88 -3.59 9.40 -20.61
N THR A 89 -4.84 9.78 -20.89
CA THR A 89 -5.15 10.85 -21.84
C THR A 89 -4.65 12.21 -21.33
N GLU A 90 -4.54 13.20 -22.22
CA GLU A 90 -4.08 14.54 -21.82
C GLU A 90 -5.01 15.19 -20.79
N GLU A 91 -6.32 14.99 -20.93
CA GLU A 91 -7.31 15.54 -20.01
C GLU A 91 -7.21 14.90 -18.61
N GLU A 92 -7.08 13.57 -18.55
CA GLU A 92 -6.85 12.86 -17.28
C GLU A 92 -5.54 13.32 -16.61
N ARG A 93 -4.45 13.47 -17.38
CA ARG A 93 -3.20 14.01 -16.86
C ARG A 93 -3.38 15.40 -16.25
N ARG A 94 -4.13 16.27 -16.90
CA ARG A 94 -4.42 17.64 -16.42
C ARG A 94 -5.17 17.60 -15.09
N ILE A 95 -6.21 16.78 -14.97
CA ILE A 95 -7.00 16.59 -13.73
C ILE A 95 -6.11 16.08 -12.60
N VAL A 96 -5.27 15.07 -12.87
CA VAL A 96 -4.36 14.50 -11.87
C VAL A 96 -3.35 15.53 -11.39
N ARG A 97 -2.69 16.27 -12.30
CA ARG A 97 -1.72 17.33 -11.96
C ARG A 97 -2.37 18.46 -11.16
N ALA A 98 -3.62 18.80 -11.46
CA ALA A 98 -4.41 19.78 -10.72
C ALA A 98 -4.89 19.28 -9.34
N HIS A 99 -4.55 18.05 -8.95
CA HIS A 99 -4.98 17.39 -7.71
C HIS A 99 -6.51 17.18 -7.60
N GLU A 100 -7.23 17.26 -8.71
CA GLU A 100 -8.69 17.13 -8.78
C GLU A 100 -9.15 15.66 -8.81
N ASP A 101 -8.25 14.74 -9.18
CA ASP A 101 -8.54 13.30 -9.12
C ASP A 101 -8.45 12.80 -7.66
N PRO A 102 -9.53 12.23 -7.08
CA PRO A 102 -9.51 11.71 -5.72
C PRO A 102 -8.79 10.36 -5.60
N ALA A 103 -8.63 9.61 -6.68
CA ALA A 103 -8.02 8.29 -6.73
C ALA A 103 -6.51 8.33 -7.05
N LEU A 104 -6.01 9.43 -7.62
CA LEU A 104 -4.61 9.62 -7.98
C LEU A 104 -4.01 10.85 -7.29
N TYR A 105 -2.82 10.70 -6.71
CA TYR A 105 -2.05 11.82 -6.15
C TYR A 105 -0.78 12.02 -7.00
N PRO A 106 -0.62 13.16 -7.71
CA PRO A 106 0.54 13.39 -8.56
C PRO A 106 1.83 13.45 -7.74
N LEU A 107 2.93 12.93 -8.29
CA LEU A 107 4.26 13.08 -7.72
C LEU A 107 5.03 14.13 -8.52
N ASP A 108 5.70 15.06 -7.83
CA ASP A 108 6.56 16.05 -8.49
C ASP A 108 7.77 15.39 -9.17
N ALA A 109 7.79 15.36 -10.49
CA ALA A 109 8.85 14.71 -11.27
C ALA A 109 10.26 15.21 -10.92
N ALA A 110 10.43 16.46 -10.46
CA ALA A 110 11.74 16.97 -10.05
C ALA A 110 12.26 16.34 -8.74
N SER A 111 11.34 15.88 -7.89
CA SER A 111 11.64 15.28 -6.58
C SER A 111 11.86 13.75 -6.64
N PHE A 112 11.63 13.12 -7.81
CA PHE A 112 11.73 11.68 -7.99
C PHE A 112 12.52 11.32 -9.26
N ALA A 113 13.57 10.51 -9.10
CA ALA A 113 14.34 9.87 -10.17
C ALA A 113 13.57 8.68 -10.78
N LEU A 114 12.36 8.95 -11.30
CA LEU A 114 11.53 7.98 -12.01
C LEU A 114 11.67 8.18 -13.53
N PRO A 115 11.55 7.12 -14.35
CA PRO A 115 11.68 7.22 -15.81
C PRO A 115 10.64 8.11 -16.49
N GLU A 116 9.50 8.33 -15.82
CA GLU A 116 8.38 9.11 -16.32
C GLU A 116 7.60 9.71 -15.14
N GLU A 117 6.69 10.63 -15.42
CA GLU A 117 5.80 11.21 -14.41
C GLU A 117 4.84 10.15 -13.87
N ASN A 118 4.67 10.13 -12.55
CA ASN A 118 3.86 9.13 -11.87
C ASN A 118 2.89 9.79 -10.88
N ALA A 119 1.82 9.06 -10.56
CA ALA A 119 0.93 9.37 -9.45
C ALA A 119 0.78 8.15 -8.53
N ALA A 120 0.64 8.39 -7.23
CA ALA A 120 0.28 7.34 -6.28
C ALA A 120 -1.21 7.00 -6.42
N ILE A 121 -1.53 5.72 -6.57
CA ILE A 121 -2.91 5.25 -6.73
C ILE A 121 -3.49 4.98 -5.34
N ILE A 122 -4.35 5.87 -4.84
CA ILE A 122 -4.91 5.84 -3.48
C ILE A 122 -5.63 4.52 -3.19
N ALA A 123 -6.34 3.97 -4.19
CA ALA A 123 -7.08 2.71 -4.10
C ALA A 123 -6.20 1.44 -4.16
N ALA A 124 -4.90 1.58 -4.42
CA ALA A 124 -4.00 0.45 -4.66
C ALA A 124 -2.97 0.28 -3.53
N LEU A 125 -3.47 0.23 -2.29
CA LEU A 125 -2.69 -0.17 -1.13
C LEU A 125 -2.21 -1.61 -1.26
N VAL A 126 -0.93 -1.81 -0.99
CA VAL A 126 -0.27 -3.11 -0.99
C VAL A 126 0.58 -3.27 0.25
N ARG A 127 0.75 -4.51 0.68
CA ARG A 127 1.72 -4.90 1.70
C ARG A 127 2.96 -5.43 1.01
N VAL A 128 4.13 -4.97 1.44
CA VAL A 128 5.40 -5.37 0.85
C VAL A 128 6.34 -5.79 1.98
N HIS A 129 6.83 -7.02 1.92
CA HIS A 129 7.82 -7.49 2.89
C HIS A 129 9.14 -6.73 2.70
N ARG A 130 9.82 -6.40 3.80
CA ARG A 130 11.08 -5.64 3.79
C ARG A 130 12.18 -6.25 2.93
N SER A 131 12.23 -7.59 2.84
CA SER A 131 13.20 -8.29 1.97
C SER A 131 12.90 -8.17 0.47
N ALA A 132 11.71 -7.71 0.10
CA ALA A 132 11.28 -7.52 -1.29
C ALA A 132 11.50 -6.07 -1.78
N ILE A 133 12.17 -5.23 -0.98
CA ILE A 133 12.40 -3.80 -1.23
C ILE A 133 13.88 -3.58 -1.56
N ASP A 134 14.16 -2.84 -2.63
CA ASP A 134 15.47 -2.24 -2.85
C ASP A 134 15.64 -1.08 -1.86
N PRO A 135 16.66 -1.11 -0.98
CA PRO A 135 16.85 -0.08 0.04
C PRO A 135 17.15 1.32 -0.54
N ARG A 136 17.48 1.44 -1.83
CA ARG A 136 17.71 2.73 -2.49
C ARG A 136 16.37 3.39 -2.84
N HIS A 137 16.10 4.54 -2.24
CA HIS A 137 14.95 5.34 -2.62
C HIS A 137 15.23 6.18 -3.86
N VAL A 138 14.24 6.29 -4.74
CA VAL A 138 14.30 7.11 -5.96
C VAL A 138 13.72 8.50 -5.76
N GLY A 139 13.18 8.80 -4.57
CA GLY A 139 12.71 10.12 -4.17
C GLY A 139 11.89 10.02 -2.89
N ARG A 140 11.43 11.14 -2.35
CA ARG A 140 10.66 11.17 -1.10
C ARG A 140 9.69 12.35 -1.07
N LEU A 141 8.50 12.07 -0.56
CA LEU A 141 7.51 13.08 -0.18
C LEU A 141 7.87 13.78 1.12
N GLY A 142 7.59 15.08 1.17
CA GLY A 142 7.55 15.84 2.41
C GLY A 142 6.41 15.39 3.32
N ALA A 143 6.45 15.87 4.57
CA ALA A 143 5.45 15.52 5.58
C ALA A 143 4.03 15.95 5.18
N GLU A 144 3.89 17.10 4.51
CA GLU A 144 2.60 17.64 4.07
C GLU A 144 1.96 16.80 2.95
N GLU A 145 2.76 16.39 1.97
CA GLU A 145 2.30 15.53 0.88
C GLU A 145 1.90 14.15 1.39
N LEU A 146 2.72 13.57 2.28
CA LEU A 146 2.42 12.30 2.91
C LEU A 146 1.13 12.37 3.75
N ARG A 147 0.92 13.48 4.48
CA ARG A 147 -0.33 13.73 5.21
C ARG A 147 -1.53 13.78 4.27
N ALA A 148 -1.44 14.50 3.16
CA ALA A 148 -2.52 14.57 2.16
C ALA A 148 -2.87 13.19 1.60
N ILE A 149 -1.86 12.33 1.38
CA ILE A 149 -2.08 10.93 0.96
C ILE A 149 -2.78 10.13 2.05
N HIS A 150 -2.40 10.25 3.32
CA HIS A 150 -3.08 9.57 4.43
C HIS A 150 -4.55 9.97 4.55
N GLU A 151 -4.85 11.25 4.40
CA GLU A 151 -6.22 11.77 4.40
C GLU A 151 -7.05 11.21 3.24
N ARG A 152 -6.46 11.16 2.03
CA ARG A 152 -7.10 10.55 0.85
C ARG A 152 -7.34 9.05 1.04
N ILE A 153 -6.38 8.32 1.60
CA ILE A 153 -6.54 6.89 1.92
C ILE A 153 -7.71 6.71 2.89
N ALA A 154 -7.72 7.44 4.01
CA ALA A 154 -8.78 7.31 5.00
C ALA A 154 -10.17 7.60 4.42
N THR A 155 -10.26 8.62 3.57
CA THR A 155 -11.50 9.00 2.88
C THR A 155 -11.92 7.94 1.87
N HIS A 156 -11.01 7.47 1.02
CA HIS A 156 -11.29 6.51 -0.05
C HIS A 156 -11.82 5.18 0.50
N TYR A 157 -11.21 4.66 1.58
CA TYR A 157 -11.63 3.40 2.20
C TYR A 157 -12.71 3.57 3.28
N GLY A 158 -13.19 4.79 3.52
CA GLY A 158 -14.23 5.06 4.51
C GLY A 158 -13.83 4.67 5.94
N LEU A 159 -12.57 4.92 6.33
CA LEU A 159 -12.09 4.60 7.67
C LEU A 159 -12.77 5.50 8.71
N ASP A 160 -13.44 4.91 9.70
CA ASP A 160 -14.01 5.67 10.81
C ASP A 160 -12.91 6.15 11.78
N LEU A 161 -12.57 7.44 11.65
CA LEU A 161 -11.57 8.11 12.49
C LEU A 161 -12.19 8.87 13.67
N ALA A 162 -13.51 8.82 13.88
CA ALA A 162 -14.19 9.68 14.85
C ALA A 162 -13.67 9.51 16.28
N GLN A 163 -13.44 8.26 16.71
CA GLN A 163 -12.91 7.98 18.05
C GLN A 163 -11.46 8.42 18.21
N LEU A 164 -10.65 8.30 17.15
CA LEU A 164 -9.27 8.77 17.15
C LEU A 164 -9.22 10.29 17.32
N MET A 165 -10.03 11.02 16.54
CA MET A 165 -10.15 12.47 16.63
C MET A 165 -10.64 12.95 18.00
N ARG A 166 -11.67 12.29 18.56
CA ARG A 166 -12.18 12.63 19.91
C ARG A 166 -11.09 12.50 20.98
N ARG A 167 -10.29 11.43 20.94
CA ARG A 167 -9.17 11.23 21.88
C ARG A 167 -8.12 12.33 21.72
N GLU A 168 -7.78 12.67 20.50
CA GLU A 168 -6.76 13.69 20.22
C GLU A 168 -7.19 15.09 20.64
N ILE A 169 -8.44 15.48 20.37
CA ILE A 169 -9.02 16.74 20.84
C ILE A 169 -8.97 16.82 22.37
N LYS A 170 -9.36 15.74 23.07
CA LYS A 170 -9.30 15.68 24.54
C LYS A 170 -7.86 15.86 25.04
N ARG A 171 -6.90 15.15 24.44
CA ARG A 171 -5.47 15.24 24.77
C ARG A 171 -4.93 16.67 24.59
N LEU A 172 -5.27 17.33 23.48
CA LEU A 172 -4.85 18.71 23.20
C LEU A 172 -5.46 19.70 24.19
N ALA A 173 -6.74 19.54 24.53
CA ALA A 173 -7.42 20.38 25.52
C ALA A 173 -6.78 20.27 26.91
N GLU A 174 -6.41 19.06 27.33
CA GLU A 174 -5.69 18.82 28.58
C GLU A 174 -4.28 19.43 28.57
N ALA A 175 -3.56 19.31 27.45
CA ALA A 175 -2.22 19.89 27.30
C ALA A 175 -2.24 21.42 27.39
N ARG A 176 -3.25 22.08 26.80
CA ARG A 176 -3.41 23.54 26.86
C ARG A 176 -3.67 24.02 28.29
N ARG A 177 -4.59 23.36 29.01
CA ARG A 177 -4.90 23.68 30.42
C ARG A 177 -3.68 23.56 31.35
N ARG A 178 -2.69 22.73 31.01
CA ARG A 178 -1.45 22.59 31.78
C ARG A 178 -0.42 23.68 31.46
N ARG A 179 -0.48 24.30 30.28
CA ARG A 179 0.40 25.44 29.90
C ARG A 179 -0.10 26.77 30.46
N ASP A 180 -1.40 26.89 30.67
CA ASP A 180 -2.06 28.10 31.20
C ASP A 180 -2.09 28.12 32.75
N ARG A 181 -1.42 27.16 33.42
CA ARG A 181 -1.25 27.07 34.87
C ARG A 181 0.22 27.21 35.22
#